data_AF-F6I3U0-F1
#
_entry.id   AF-F6I3U0-F1
#
_cell.length_a   1.000
_cell.length_b   1.000
_cell.length_c   1.000
_cell.angle_alpha   90.00
_cell.angle_beta   90.00
_cell.angle_gamma   90.00
#
_symmetry.space_group_name_H-M   'P 1'
#
loop_
_entity.id
_entity.type
_entity.pdbx_description
1 polymer ?
#
loop_
_entity_poly.entity_id
_entity_poly.type
_entity_poly.pdbx_seq_one_letter_code
_entity_poly.pdbx_strand_id
1 'polypeptide(L)'
;MDNALVPTGWNGQYQSGEAFNASSCNRYYLSGYEAEEDPITSVSFKSPRDSSGHGSHTAPTAAGRYVTNRNYKGLAAGGAREGAPMARIAVYKTCWDSGCYDVGLLAAFDDAIRDGIYILSVLRL
;
A
#
# COMPACT_ATOMS: atom_id res chain seq x y z
N MET A 1 2.59 -18.44 11.85
CA MET A 1 2.83 -17.44 10.80
C MET A 1 3.90 -18.01 9.91
N ASP A 2 3.55 -18.49 8.71
CA ASP A 2 4.54 -19.00 7.78
C ASP A 2 5.49 -17.88 7.38
N ASN A 3 6.71 -17.96 7.91
CA ASN A 3 7.79 -17.02 7.67
C ASN A 3 8.41 -17.34 6.30
N ALA A 4 7.61 -17.18 5.24
CA ALA A 4 8.08 -17.35 3.89
C ALA A 4 9.12 -16.26 3.62
N LEU A 5 10.40 -16.66 3.50
CA LEU A 5 11.54 -15.79 3.29
C LEU A 5 11.32 -14.85 2.10
N VAL A 6 11.67 -13.57 2.23
CA VAL A 6 11.59 -12.58 1.13
C VAL A 6 12.21 -13.17 -0.15
N PRO A 7 11.54 -13.09 -1.32
CA PRO A 7 12.06 -13.70 -2.55
C PRO A 7 13.40 -13.09 -2.91
N THR A 8 14.33 -13.89 -3.44
CA THR A 8 15.69 -13.43 -3.77
C THR A 8 15.75 -12.34 -4.83
N GLY A 9 14.71 -12.21 -5.66
CA GLY A 9 14.59 -11.14 -6.66
C GLY A 9 13.95 -9.84 -6.15
N TRP A 10 13.57 -9.77 -4.87
CA TRP A 10 12.99 -8.55 -4.27
C TRP A 10 14.09 -7.57 -3.88
N ASN A 11 14.02 -6.33 -4.40
CA ASN A 11 14.97 -5.26 -4.09
C ASN A 11 14.35 -4.06 -3.36
N GLY A 12 13.08 -4.15 -2.97
CA GLY A 12 12.38 -3.00 -2.42
C GLY A 12 12.72 -2.67 -0.97
N GLN A 13 12.47 -1.40 -0.67
CA GLN A 13 12.90 -0.74 0.56
C GLN A 13 11.86 -0.84 1.69
N TYR A 14 12.33 -0.70 2.92
CA TYR A 14 11.51 -0.64 4.12
C TYR A 14 11.53 0.80 4.66
N GLN A 15 10.48 1.56 4.40
CA GLN A 15 10.43 2.96 4.82
C GLN A 15 9.65 3.12 6.13
N SER A 16 10.29 3.71 7.13
CA SER A 16 9.60 4.17 8.35
C SER A 16 8.93 5.52 8.12
N GLY A 17 7.97 5.86 8.98
CA GLY A 17 7.40 7.20 9.07
C GLY A 17 6.47 7.32 10.26
N GLU A 18 5.66 8.36 10.26
CA GLU A 18 4.64 8.58 11.27
C GLU A 18 3.73 7.36 11.48
N ALA A 19 3.66 6.87 12.71
CA ALA A 19 2.86 5.70 13.11
C ALA A 19 3.08 4.44 12.24
N PHE A 20 4.28 4.30 11.65
CA PHE A 20 4.66 3.19 10.79
C PHE A 20 6.15 2.84 10.93
N ASN A 21 6.44 1.65 11.46
CA ASN A 21 7.82 1.15 11.57
C ASN A 21 8.26 0.45 10.28
N ALA A 22 9.57 0.45 10.00
CA ALA A 22 10.19 -0.18 8.83
C ALA A 22 10.22 -1.74 8.88
N SER A 23 9.17 -2.37 9.42
CA SER A 23 9.06 -3.84 9.50
C SER A 23 8.39 -4.48 8.28
N SER A 24 7.89 -3.66 7.35
CA SER A 24 7.11 -4.08 6.18
C SER A 24 7.61 -3.40 4.90
N CYS A 25 7.52 -4.10 3.76
CA CYS A 25 7.99 -3.68 2.43
C CYS A 25 7.13 -2.55 1.81
N ASN A 26 7.02 -1.41 2.49
CA ASN A 26 6.16 -0.31 2.06
C ASN A 26 6.95 1.00 1.92
N ARG A 27 6.55 1.81 0.94
CA ARG A 27 7.14 3.11 0.58
C ARG A 27 6.06 4.18 0.40
N TYR A 28 6.44 5.45 0.52
CA TYR A 28 5.55 6.59 0.27
C TYR A 28 6.27 7.74 -0.45
N TYR A 29 5.50 8.54 -1.19
CA TYR A 29 6.01 9.60 -2.07
C TYR A 29 5.30 10.92 -1.79
N LEU A 30 6.01 11.87 -1.18
CA LEU A 30 5.45 13.14 -0.69
C LEU A 30 5.78 14.34 -1.59
N SER A 31 6.75 14.22 -2.49
CA SER A 31 7.29 15.35 -3.28
C SER A 31 6.24 16.07 -4.13
N GLY A 32 5.31 15.34 -4.76
CA GLY A 32 4.23 15.95 -5.54
C GLY A 32 3.26 16.74 -4.65
N TYR A 33 2.92 16.20 -3.48
CA TYR A 33 2.07 16.88 -2.50
C TYR A 33 2.74 18.17 -1.99
N GLU A 34 4.02 18.10 -1.59
CA GLU A 34 4.76 19.26 -1.08
C GLU A 34 4.99 20.35 -2.13
N ALA A 35 4.90 20.01 -3.42
CA ALA A 35 5.03 20.97 -4.52
C ALA A 35 3.73 21.70 -4.86
N GLU A 36 2.57 21.05 -4.66
CA GLU A 36 1.26 21.57 -5.09
C GLU A 36 0.41 22.09 -3.93
N GLU A 37 0.62 21.61 -2.71
CA GLU A 37 -0.20 21.94 -1.54
C GLU A 37 0.47 22.95 -0.61
N ASP A 38 -0.35 23.74 0.09
CA ASP A 38 0.11 24.71 1.08
C ASP A 38 0.68 23.98 2.32
N PRO A 39 1.81 24.44 2.91
CA PRO A 39 2.35 23.90 4.15
C PRO A 39 1.36 23.84 5.34
N ILE A 40 0.31 24.66 5.31
CA ILE A 40 -0.75 24.70 6.35
C ILE A 40 -1.68 23.48 6.24
N THR A 41 -1.81 22.89 5.05
CA THR A 41 -2.61 21.69 4.83
C THR A 41 -1.94 20.50 5.50
N SER A 42 -2.61 19.89 6.49
CA SER A 42 -2.07 18.73 7.20
C SER A 42 -2.40 17.45 6.47
N VAL A 43 -1.41 16.60 6.21
CA VAL A 43 -1.63 15.20 5.83
C VAL A 43 -1.84 14.33 7.07
N SER A 44 -2.68 13.32 6.95
CA SER A 44 -2.98 12.42 8.07
C SER A 44 -1.79 11.63 8.60
N PHE A 45 -0.92 11.10 7.72
CA PHE A 45 0.30 10.38 8.12
C PHE A 45 1.40 10.55 7.07
N LYS A 46 2.53 11.21 7.41
CA LYS A 46 3.73 11.24 6.55
C LYS A 46 4.49 9.90 6.61
N SER A 47 3.83 8.85 6.14
CA SER A 47 4.33 7.47 6.16
C SER A 47 3.58 6.59 5.15
N PRO A 48 4.01 5.33 4.95
CA PRO A 48 3.26 4.37 4.13
C PRO A 48 1.90 3.95 4.74
N ARG A 49 1.54 4.45 5.92
CA ARG A 49 0.26 4.14 6.56
C ARG A 49 -0.89 4.70 5.74
N ASP A 50 -1.88 3.85 5.52
CA ASP A 50 -3.13 4.22 4.87
C ASP A 50 -4.03 4.99 5.85
N SER A 51 -4.35 6.25 5.52
CA SER A 51 -5.29 7.11 6.25
C SER A 51 -6.72 7.04 5.70
N SER A 52 -6.86 6.73 4.41
CA SER A 52 -8.14 6.72 3.70
C SER A 52 -8.88 5.38 3.88
N GLY A 53 -8.13 4.28 3.96
CA GLY A 53 -8.66 2.92 3.98
C GLY A 53 -8.81 2.29 2.59
N HIS A 54 -8.70 3.06 1.51
CA HIS A 54 -8.84 2.57 0.14
C HIS A 54 -7.79 1.52 -0.23
N GLY A 55 -6.53 1.76 0.16
CA GLY A 55 -5.43 0.82 -0.06
C GLY A 55 -5.63 -0.46 0.76
N SER A 56 -6.04 -0.31 2.02
CA SER A 56 -6.30 -1.41 2.96
C SER A 56 -7.55 -2.21 2.60
N HIS A 57 -8.50 -1.64 1.86
CA HIS A 57 -9.63 -2.36 1.31
C HIS A 57 -9.21 -3.17 0.08
N THR A 58 -8.47 -2.55 -0.84
CA THR A 58 -8.23 -3.14 -2.17
C THR A 58 -7.04 -4.09 -2.22
N ALA A 59 -5.96 -3.82 -1.48
CA ALA A 59 -4.79 -4.70 -1.46
C ALA A 59 -5.16 -6.12 -0.97
N PRO A 60 -6.00 -6.28 0.09
CA PRO A 60 -6.54 -7.58 0.44
C PRO A 60 -7.41 -8.18 -0.65
N THR A 61 -8.24 -7.43 -1.38
CA THR A 61 -9.04 -8.02 -2.48
C THR A 61 -8.18 -8.70 -3.56
N ALA A 62 -7.01 -8.13 -3.84
CA ALA A 62 -6.08 -8.71 -4.81
C ALA A 62 -5.32 -9.93 -4.24
N ALA A 63 -4.73 -9.80 -3.04
CA ALA A 63 -3.74 -10.75 -2.53
C ALA A 63 -3.84 -11.03 -1.02
N GLY A 64 -5.00 -10.77 -0.43
CA GLY A 64 -5.24 -11.01 0.99
C GLY A 64 -5.21 -12.49 1.34
N ARG A 65 -4.61 -12.81 2.49
CA ARG A 65 -4.66 -14.16 3.05
C ARG A 65 -6.09 -14.51 3.44
N TYR A 66 -6.37 -15.81 3.50
CA TYR A 66 -7.65 -16.29 3.99
C TYR A 66 -7.87 -15.86 5.44
N VAL A 67 -9.01 -15.21 5.70
CA VAL A 67 -9.42 -14.79 7.04
C VAL A 67 -10.79 -15.38 7.34
N THR A 68 -10.91 -16.09 8.46
CA THR A 68 -12.19 -16.60 8.96
C THR A 68 -12.96 -15.51 9.69
N ASN A 69 -14.29 -15.66 9.77
CA ASN A 69 -15.17 -14.79 10.55
C ASN A 69 -15.15 -13.30 10.13
N ARG A 70 -14.89 -13.00 8.85
CA ARG A 70 -15.08 -11.64 8.32
C ARG A 70 -16.58 -11.37 8.17
N ASN A 71 -16.97 -10.16 8.54
CA ASN A 71 -18.31 -9.63 8.34
C ASN A 71 -18.25 -8.09 8.38
N TYR A 72 -19.21 -7.44 7.73
CA TYR A 72 -19.45 -6.01 7.90
C TYR A 72 -20.79 -5.82 8.62
N LYS A 73 -20.74 -5.57 9.94
CA LYS A 73 -21.93 -5.43 10.79
C LYS A 73 -22.90 -6.63 10.65
N GLY A 74 -22.35 -7.84 10.54
CA GLY A 74 -23.12 -9.08 10.33
C GLY A 74 -23.44 -9.44 8.87
N LEU A 75 -23.18 -8.54 7.91
CA LEU A 75 -23.34 -8.84 6.48
C LEU A 75 -22.11 -9.57 5.92
N ALA A 76 -22.34 -10.42 4.91
CA ALA A 76 -21.32 -11.24 4.25
C ALA A 76 -20.48 -12.06 5.24
N ALA A 77 -21.13 -12.61 6.27
CA ALA A 77 -20.47 -13.40 7.29
C ALA A 77 -19.89 -14.70 6.70
N GLY A 78 -18.58 -14.90 6.87
CA GLY A 78 -17.93 -16.11 6.40
C GLY A 78 -16.42 -15.99 6.31
N GLY A 79 -15.80 -16.95 5.64
CA GLY A 79 -14.40 -16.87 5.24
C GLY A 79 -14.23 -16.01 4.01
N ALA A 80 -13.28 -15.07 4.04
CA ALA A 80 -12.88 -14.30 2.87
C ALA A 80 -11.63 -14.92 2.25
N ARG A 81 -11.68 -15.23 0.95
CA ARG A 81 -10.54 -15.64 0.14
C ARG A 81 -10.45 -14.71 -1.07
N GLU A 82 -9.22 -14.34 -1.40
CA GLU A 82 -8.94 -13.28 -2.37
C GLU A 82 -8.22 -13.87 -3.60
N GLY A 83 -7.97 -13.05 -4.63
CA GLY A 83 -7.51 -13.54 -5.94
C GLY A 83 -6.21 -14.36 -5.88
N ALA A 84 -5.20 -13.86 -5.17
CA ALA A 84 -3.89 -14.50 -5.01
C ALA A 84 -3.43 -14.56 -3.53
N PRO A 85 -3.99 -15.44 -2.68
CA PRO A 85 -3.74 -15.45 -1.23
C PRO A 85 -2.30 -15.76 -0.81
N MET A 86 -1.51 -16.31 -1.73
CA MET A 86 -0.10 -16.66 -1.54
C MET A 86 0.86 -15.61 -2.12
N ALA A 87 0.34 -14.58 -2.80
CA ALA A 87 1.15 -13.50 -3.30
C ALA A 87 1.66 -12.60 -2.16
N ARG A 88 2.74 -11.87 -2.43
CA ARG A 88 3.28 -10.86 -1.51
C ARG A 88 2.78 -9.49 -1.95
N ILE A 89 2.53 -8.64 -0.96
CA ILE A 89 2.09 -7.27 -1.17
C ILE A 89 3.26 -6.35 -0.80
N ALA A 90 3.60 -5.45 -1.71
CA ALA A 90 4.39 -4.26 -1.43
C ALA A 90 3.53 -3.03 -1.73
N VAL A 91 3.57 -2.03 -0.86
CA VAL A 91 2.70 -0.85 -0.97
C VAL A 91 3.53 0.37 -1.34
N TYR A 92 3.07 1.09 -2.37
CA TYR A 92 3.63 2.35 -2.83
C TYR A 92 2.56 3.44 -2.67
N LYS A 93 2.62 4.20 -1.57
CA LYS A 93 1.62 5.23 -1.28
C LYS A 93 1.96 6.52 -2.03
N THR A 94 1.10 6.89 -2.98
CA THR A 94 1.25 8.11 -3.82
C THR A 94 0.06 9.06 -3.71
N CYS A 95 -1.00 8.62 -3.04
CA CYS A 95 -2.20 9.40 -2.79
C CYS A 95 -2.22 9.91 -1.34
N TRP A 96 -2.70 11.12 -1.21
CA TRP A 96 -2.87 11.89 0.02
C TRP A 96 -4.33 12.33 0.14
N ASP A 97 -4.68 12.99 1.24
CA ASP A 97 -6.07 13.36 1.52
C ASP A 97 -6.65 14.32 0.45
N SER A 98 -5.79 15.10 -0.22
CA SER A 98 -6.13 16.01 -1.32
C SER A 98 -6.16 15.35 -2.71
N GLY A 99 -5.55 14.17 -2.88
CA GLY A 99 -5.46 13.50 -4.18
C GLY A 99 -4.13 12.78 -4.41
N CYS A 100 -3.92 12.34 -5.65
CA CYS A 100 -2.72 11.65 -6.10
C CYS A 100 -1.98 12.53 -7.10
N TYR A 101 -0.66 12.62 -6.97
CA TYR A 101 0.17 13.50 -7.79
C TYR A 101 0.99 12.68 -8.78
N ASP A 102 1.00 13.10 -10.05
CA ASP A 102 1.65 12.37 -11.15
C ASP A 102 3.15 12.13 -10.88
N VAL A 103 3.83 13.09 -10.25
CA VAL A 103 5.24 12.96 -9.86
C VAL A 103 5.45 11.78 -8.90
N GLY A 104 4.59 11.67 -7.87
CA GLY A 104 4.66 10.56 -6.92
C GLY A 104 4.29 9.23 -7.56
N LEU A 105 3.29 9.23 -8.45
CA LEU A 105 2.86 8.05 -9.19
C LEU A 105 3.96 7.51 -10.11
N LEU A 106 4.60 8.36 -10.91
CA LEU A 106 5.68 7.98 -11.82
C LEU A 106 6.91 7.47 -11.05
N ALA A 107 7.27 8.11 -9.93
CA ALA A 107 8.35 7.64 -9.07
C ALA A 107 8.05 6.25 -8.48
N ALA A 108 6.81 6.01 -8.07
CA ALA A 108 6.38 4.70 -7.58
C ALA A 108 6.45 3.62 -8.65
N PHE A 109 6.08 3.92 -9.90
CA PHE A 109 6.22 2.96 -11.01
C PHE A 109 7.68 2.59 -11.26
N ASP A 110 8.57 3.58 -11.33
CA ASP A 110 10.00 3.36 -11.54
C ASP A 110 10.62 2.48 -10.44
N ASP A 111 10.27 2.77 -9.19
CA ASP A 111 10.68 1.97 -8.05
C ASP A 111 10.08 0.56 -8.06
N ALA A 112 8.80 0.39 -8.38
CA ALA A 112 8.18 -0.92 -8.46
C ALA A 112 8.87 -1.84 -9.48
N ILE A 113 9.27 -1.28 -10.64
CA ILE A 113 10.01 -2.02 -11.66
C ILE A 113 11.39 -2.44 -11.12
N ARG A 114 12.12 -1.52 -10.48
CA ARG A 114 13.43 -1.78 -9.88
C ARG A 114 13.38 -2.79 -8.73
N ASP A 115 12.30 -2.75 -7.95
CA ASP A 115 12.07 -3.62 -6.81
C ASP A 115 11.71 -5.06 -7.23
N GLY A 116 11.44 -5.29 -8.53
CA GLY A 116 11.11 -6.60 -9.08
C GLY A 116 9.65 -6.98 -8.94
N ILE A 117 8.73 -6.01 -8.95
CA ILE A 117 7.28 -6.26 -8.90
C ILE A 117 6.82 -6.96 -10.18
N TYR A 118 6.11 -8.08 -10.03
CA TYR A 118 5.59 -8.87 -11.15
C TYR A 118 4.26 -8.35 -11.70
N ILE A 119 3.39 -7.83 -10.82
CA ILE A 119 2.06 -7.33 -11.17
C ILE A 119 1.80 -6.07 -10.36
N LEU A 120 1.38 -4.99 -11.03
CA LEU A 120 0.95 -3.75 -10.41
C LEU A 120 -0.57 -3.62 -10.48
N SER A 121 -1.17 -3.27 -9.34
CA SER A 121 -2.58 -2.86 -9.26
C SER A 121 -2.60 -1.37 -8.92
N VAL A 122 -3.13 -0.56 -9.83
CA VAL A 122 -3.18 0.90 -9.71
C VAL A 122 -4.63 1.32 -9.71
N LEU A 123 -5.04 2.03 -8.68
CA LEU A 123 -6.43 2.38 -8.46
C LEU A 123 -6.54 3.89 -8.34
N ARG A 124 -7.34 4.47 -9.25
CA ARG A 124 -7.77 5.86 -9.16
C ARG A 124 -9.09 5.89 -8.39
N LEU A 125 -9.16 6.72 -7.36
CA LEU A 125 -10.44 7.11 -6.74
C LEU A 125 -11.12 8.19 -7.58
#